data_AF-A0A967EHG1-F1
#
_entry.id   AF-A0A967EHG1-F1
#
_cell.length_a   1.000
_cell.length_b   1.000
_cell.length_c   1.000
_cell.angle_alpha   90.00
_cell.angle_beta   90.00
_cell.angle_gamma   90.00
#
_symmetry.space_group_name_H-M   'P 1'
#
loop_
_entity.id
_entity.type
_entity.pdbx_description
1 polymer ?
#
loop_
_entity_poly.entity_id
_entity_poly.type
_entity_poly.pdbx_seq_one_letter_code
_entity_poly.pdbx_strand_id
1 'polypeptide(L)' 'MIMQLNKVYSVKTIDRVAAELGETVDRIFDLAIDMETEDGVIWVYGPGDDSVIAFTRFGI' A
#
# COMPACT_ATOMS: atom_id res chain seq x y z
N MET A 1 10.44 -23.92 -10.98
CA MET A 1 9.89 -22.97 -10.00
C MET A 1 9.05 -21.97 -10.79
N ILE A 2 7.73 -22.00 -10.68
CA ILE A 2 6.88 -21.08 -11.44
C ILE A 2 6.97 -19.73 -10.73
N MET A 3 7.55 -18.73 -11.39
CA MET A 3 7.43 -17.34 -10.93
C MET A 3 5.96 -16.97 -11.01
N GLN A 4 5.32 -16.74 -9.87
CA GLN A 4 3.99 -16.18 -9.83
C GLN A 4 4.09 -14.74 -10.35
N LEU A 5 3.61 -14.47 -11.57
CA LEU A 5 3.47 -13.09 -12.05
C LEU A 5 2.57 -12.35 -11.06
N ASN A 6 3.00 -11.17 -10.61
CA ASN A 6 2.21 -10.31 -9.75
C ASN A 6 0.82 -10.08 -10.39
N LYS A 7 -0.24 -10.63 -9.78
CA LYS A 7 -1.65 -10.42 -10.21
C LYS A 7 -2.21 -9.06 -9.79
N VAL A 8 -1.39 -8.23 -9.14
CA VAL A 8 -1.75 -6.89 -8.69
C VAL A 8 -1.77 -5.96 -9.90
N TYR A 9 -2.96 -5.70 -10.42
CA TYR A 9 -3.18 -4.79 -11.55
C TYR A 9 -3.45 -3.34 -11.11
N SER A 10 -3.70 -3.14 -9.81
CA SER A 10 -3.96 -1.83 -9.23
C SER A 10 -3.67 -1.83 -7.74
N VAL A 11 -3.34 -0.65 -7.23
CA VAL A 11 -3.08 -0.34 -5.83
C VAL A 11 -3.85 0.92 -5.46
N LYS A 12 -4.08 1.15 -4.16
CA LYS A 12 -4.69 2.37 -3.64
C LYS A 12 -3.70 3.06 -2.71
N THR A 13 -3.49 4.36 -2.88
CA THR A 13 -2.65 5.14 -1.97
C THR A 13 -3.25 5.16 -0.57
N ILE A 14 -2.40 5.38 0.43
CA ILE A 14 -2.81 5.45 1.84
C ILE A 14 -3.95 6.45 2.08
N ASP A 15 -3.94 7.62 1.42
CA ASP A 15 -5.03 8.60 1.49
C ASP A 15 -6.37 8.02 1.01
N ARG A 16 -6.33 7.23 -0.07
CA ARG A 16 -7.53 6.60 -0.63
C ARG A 16 -8.07 5.54 0.31
N VAL A 17 -7.20 4.75 0.93
CA VAL A 17 -7.59 3.71 1.90
C VAL A 17 -8.16 4.35 3.16
N ALA A 18 -7.50 5.35 3.72
CA ALA A 18 -7.99 6.11 4.87
C ALA A 18 -9.41 6.68 4.63
N ALA A 19 -9.63 7.31 3.47
CA ALA A 19 -10.94 7.84 3.09
C ALA A 19 -12.01 6.75 2.93
N GLU A 20 -11.66 5.58 2.40
CA GLU A 20 -12.61 4.45 2.23
C GLU A 20 -12.95 3.75 3.54
N LEU A 21 -12.00 3.69 4.48
CA LEU A 21 -12.18 3.09 5.81
C LEU A 21 -12.77 4.07 6.85
N GLY A 22 -12.80 5.37 6.54
CA GLY A 22 -13.21 6.41 7.49
C GLY A 22 -12.20 6.64 8.61
N GLU A 23 -10.93 6.34 8.35
CA GLU A 23 -9.82 6.45 9.29
C GLU A 23 -8.87 7.59 8.91
N THR A 24 -7.96 7.96 9.82
CA THR A 24 -6.90 8.94 9.52
C THR A 24 -5.72 8.28 8.82
N VAL A 25 -5.03 9.04 7.97
CA VAL A 25 -3.80 8.57 7.30
C VAL A 25 -2.75 8.14 8.33
N ASP A 26 -2.56 8.92 9.40
CA ASP A 26 -1.59 8.62 10.46
C ASP A 26 -1.87 7.25 11.11
N ARG A 27 -3.14 6.92 11.37
CA ARG A 27 -3.50 5.62 11.95
C ARG A 27 -3.19 4.47 11.00
N ILE A 28 -3.49 4.63 9.71
CA ILE A 28 -3.17 3.61 8.71
C ILE A 28 -1.66 3.48 8.55
N PHE A 29 -0.93 4.59 8.64
CA PHE A 29 0.52 4.61 8.57
C PHE A 29 1.14 3.84 9.73
N ASP A 30 0.71 4.10 10.96
CA ASP A 30 1.19 3.40 12.17
C ASP A 30 0.99 1.88 12.11
N LEU A 31 -0.01 1.40 11.37
CA LEU A 31 -0.21 -0.04 11.14
C LEU A 31 0.69 -0.55 10.00
N ALA A 32 0.86 0.25 8.95
CA ALA A 32 1.61 -0.13 7.76
C ALA A 32 3.12 -0.18 7.96
N ILE A 33 3.68 0.53 8.95
CA ILE A 33 5.12 0.48 9.24
C ILE A 33 5.61 -0.92 9.63
N ASP A 34 4.72 -1.76 10.17
CA ASP A 34 5.01 -3.12 10.62
C ASP A 34 4.69 -4.17 9.53
N MET A 35 4.19 -3.75 8.37
CA MET A 35 3.81 -4.65 7.27
C MET A 35 4.99 -4.91 6.32
N GLU A 36 5.10 -6.16 5.86
CA GLU A 36 6.03 -6.54 4.80
C GLU A 36 5.34 -6.52 3.43
N THR A 37 6.11 -6.58 2.34
CA THR A 37 5.55 -6.52 0.97
C THR A 37 4.52 -7.64 0.72
N GLU A 38 4.72 -8.79 1.35
CA GLU A 38 3.84 -9.96 1.34
C GLU A 38 2.48 -9.68 1.99
N ASP A 39 2.40 -8.74 2.94
CA ASP A 39 1.15 -8.30 3.57
C ASP A 39 0.37 -7.33 2.68
N GLY A 40 0.91 -6.99 1.50
CA GLY A 40 0.22 -6.19 0.50
C GLY A 40 0.42 -4.69 0.64
N VAL A 41 1.38 -4.24 1.45
CA VAL A 41 1.90 -2.87 1.44
C VAL A 41 2.96 -2.73 0.35
N ILE A 42 2.98 -1.59 -0.34
CA ILE A 42 4.00 -1.26 -1.34
C ILE A 42 4.40 0.21 -1.25
N TRP A 43 5.64 0.50 -1.64
CA TRP A 43 6.13 1.87 -1.82
C TRP A 43 6.03 2.28 -3.29
N VAL A 44 5.33 3.40 -3.54
CA VAL A 44 5.24 4.01 -4.86
C VAL A 44 6.14 5.24 -4.89
N TYR A 45 7.17 5.20 -5.73
CA TYR A 45 8.14 6.30 -5.88
C TYR A 45 7.70 7.25 -7.00
N GLY A 46 7.69 8.54 -6.69
CA GLY A 46 7.42 9.60 -7.66
C GLY A 46 8.66 9.97 -8.49
N PRO A 47 8.53 10.96 -9.40
CA PRO A 47 9.66 11.47 -10.19
C PRO A 47 10.69 12.29 -9.38
N GLY A 48 10.42 12.56 -8.09
CA GLY A 48 11.37 13.17 -7.15
C GLY A 48 11.75 12.20 -6.03
N ASP A 49 12.19 12.74 -4.88
CA ASP A 49 12.46 11.95 -3.67
C ASP A 49 11.17 11.65 -2.86
N ASP A 50 10.01 11.95 -3.44
CA ASP A 50 8.71 11.67 -2.84
C ASP A 50 8.34 10.19 -3.02
N SER A 51 7.91 9.57 -1.92
CA SER A 51 7.32 8.23 -1.94
C SER A 51 6.01 8.22 -1.17
N VAL A 52 5.10 7.37 -1.58
CA VAL A 52 3.81 7.18 -0.92
C VAL A 52 3.57 5.70 -0.67
N ILE A 53 3.03 5.39 0.50
CA ILE A 53 2.54 4.05 0.80
C ILE A 53 1.25 3.81 0.01
N ALA A 54 1.18 2.65 -0.64
CA ALA A 54 -0.03 2.17 -1.27
C ALA A 54 -0.28 0.72 -0.91
N PHE A 55 -1.54 0.30 -1.04
CA PHE A 55 -1.99 -1.03 -0.67
C PHE A 55 -2.56 -1.74 -1.89
N THR A 56 -2.24 -3.03 -1.98
CA THR A 56 -2.99 -3.95 -2.83
C THR A 56 -4.37 -4.20 -2.23
N ARG A 57 -5.28 -4.83 -2.98
CA ARG A 57 -6.57 -5.26 -2.41
C ARG A 57 -6.42 -6.23 -1.22
N PHE A 58 -5.33 -6.97 -1.13
CA PHE A 58 -5.08 -7.91 -0.04
C PHE A 58 -4.65 -7.22 1.25
N GLY A 59 -3.90 -6.12 1.14
CA GLY A 59 -3.40 -5.36 2.29
C GLY A 59 -4.38 -4.32 2.84
N ILE A 60 -5.60 -4.24 2.28
CA ILE A 60 -6.72 -3.41 2.78
C ILE A 60 -7.71 -4.34 3.47
#